data_AF-K9RPJ4-F1
#
_entry.id   AF-K9RPJ4-F1
#
_cell.length_a   1.000
_cell.length_b   1.000
_cell.length_c   1.000
_cell.angle_alpha   90.00
_cell.angle_beta   90.00
_cell.angle_gamma   90.00
#
_symmetry.space_group_name_H-M   'P 1'
#
loop_
_entity.id
_entity.type
_entity.pdbx_description
1 polymer ?
#
loop_
_entity_poly.entity_id
_entity_poly.type
_entity_poly.pdbx_seq_one_letter_code
_entity_poly.pdbx_strand_id
1 'polypeptide(L)'
;MPPHTRRCLSCRCLGHKSEFWRVVRLAQSQTVVLDQGQGRSAYLCPQASCLHQARKKNHLGRVLKAPIPAEIYTALASRLTTIREDESSSPLLERPSKLPKRPTRQKDGLSQPPDHAGLGHCP
;
A
#
# COMPACT_ATOMS: atom_id res chain seq x y z
N MET A 1 -6.66 -5.57 -16.59
CA MET A 1 -5.76 -4.85 -15.66
C MET A 1 -5.33 -3.56 -16.32
N PRO A 2 -5.42 -2.40 -15.66
CA PRO A 2 -4.96 -1.15 -16.24
C PRO A 2 -3.47 -1.29 -16.58
N PRO A 3 -3.06 -0.94 -17.81
CA PRO A 3 -1.64 -0.92 -18.15
C PRO A 3 -0.95 0.04 -17.18
N HIS A 4 0.21 -0.37 -16.67
CA HIS A 4 1.14 0.47 -15.89
C HIS A 4 0.88 0.60 -14.39
N THR A 5 0.06 -0.28 -13.80
CA THR A 5 -0.01 -0.36 -12.34
C THR A 5 1.27 -0.96 -11.73
N ARG A 6 1.61 -0.51 -10.52
CA ARG A 6 2.68 -1.06 -9.68
C ARG A 6 2.08 -1.52 -8.37
N ARG A 7 2.72 -2.52 -7.76
CA ARG A 7 2.27 -3.13 -6.52
C ARG A 7 3.21 -2.77 -5.39
N CYS A 8 2.66 -2.27 -4.29
CA CYS A 8 3.43 -2.03 -3.08
C CYS A 8 3.93 -3.36 -2.47
N LEU A 9 5.20 -3.38 -2.06
CA LEU A 9 5.82 -4.54 -1.42
C LEU A 9 5.31 -4.85 0.01
N SER A 10 4.66 -3.89 0.68
CA SER A 10 4.13 -4.06 2.05
C SER A 10 2.63 -4.28 2.06
N CYS A 11 1.83 -3.27 1.68
CA CYS A 11 0.38 -3.35 1.70
C CYS A 11 -0.24 -4.06 0.50
N ARG A 12 0.56 -4.38 -0.53
CA ARG A 12 0.12 -5.07 -1.76
C ARG A 12 -0.94 -4.34 -2.59
N CYS A 13 -1.24 -3.07 -2.29
CA CYS A 13 -2.09 -2.21 -3.10
C CYS A 13 -1.50 -1.96 -4.50
N LEU A 14 -2.38 -1.73 -5.46
CA LEU A 14 -2.05 -1.35 -6.83
C LEU A 14 -2.25 0.16 -7.02
N GLY A 15 -1.36 0.82 -7.76
CA GLY A 15 -1.45 2.24 -8.08
C GLY A 15 -0.54 2.61 -9.24
N HIS A 16 -0.41 3.90 -9.57
CA HIS A 16 0.43 4.35 -10.67
C HIS A 16 1.92 4.39 -10.29
N LYS A 17 2.83 4.29 -11.27
CA LYS A 17 4.29 4.34 -11.02
C LYS A 17 4.72 5.59 -10.25
N SER A 18 4.06 6.73 -10.49
CA SER A 18 4.39 8.02 -9.88
C SER A 18 4.07 8.10 -8.39
N GLU A 19 3.18 7.25 -7.89
CA GLU A 19 2.70 7.27 -6.50
C GLU A 19 3.57 6.39 -5.57
N PHE A 20 4.49 5.61 -6.13
CA PHE A 20 5.35 4.72 -5.37
C PHE A 20 6.80 5.16 -5.44
N TRP A 21 7.50 5.00 -4.33
CA TRP A 21 8.95 5.08 -4.31
C TRP A 21 9.54 3.84 -4.96
N ARG A 22 10.47 4.06 -5.88
CA ARG A 22 11.18 2.99 -6.57
C ARG A 22 12.53 2.79 -5.89
N VAL A 23 12.78 1.58 -5.40
CA VAL A 23 14.08 1.18 -4.87
C VAL A 23 14.69 0.19 -5.84
N VAL A 24 15.92 0.44 -6.29
CA VAL A 24 16.59 -0.37 -7.33
C VAL A 24 17.91 -0.90 -6.79
N ARG A 25 18.16 -2.19 -7.02
CA ARG A 25 19.48 -2.79 -6.85
C ARG A 25 20.22 -2.73 -8.18
N LEU A 26 21.33 -2.01 -8.21
CA LEU A 26 22.22 -1.94 -9.37
C LEU A 26 22.84 -3.30 -9.65
N ALA A 27 22.78 -3.75 -10.90
CA ALA A 27 23.38 -5.03 -11.30
C ALA A 27 24.91 -5.01 -11.24
N GLN A 28 25.53 -3.86 -11.52
CA GLN A 28 26.99 -3.70 -11.57
C GLN A 28 27.61 -3.61 -10.17
N SER A 29 27.16 -2.66 -9.36
CA SER A 29 27.75 -2.38 -8.04
C SER A 29 27.09 -3.14 -6.89
N GLN A 30 25.97 -3.84 -7.14
CA GLN A 30 25.12 -4.47 -6.13
C GLN A 30 24.55 -3.53 -5.06
N THR A 31 24.80 -2.22 -5.20
CA THR A 31 24.31 -1.16 -4.35
C THR A 31 22.83 -0.92 -4.56
N VAL A 32 22.15 -0.54 -3.49
CA VAL A 32 20.73 -0.17 -3.50
C VAL A 32 20.62 1.34 -3.60
N VAL A 33 19.85 1.83 -4.57
CA VAL A 33 19.63 3.25 -4.85
C VAL A 33 18.14 3.55 -4.98
N LEU A 34 17.77 4.83 -4.83
CA LEU A 34 16.39 5.30 -4.96
C LEU A 34 16.15 5.94 -6.33
N ASP A 35 15.01 5.61 -6.93
CA ASP A 35 14.42 6.10 -8.19
C ASP A 35 15.23 5.89 -9.47
N GLN A 36 16.54 5.70 -9.33
CA GLN A 36 17.52 5.65 -10.41
C GLN A 36 18.14 4.27 -10.53
N GLY A 37 18.82 4.03 -11.66
CA GLY A 37 19.56 2.80 -11.90
C GLY A 37 18.80 1.70 -12.64
N GLN A 38 19.57 0.69 -13.03
CA GLN A 38 19.13 -0.46 -13.80
C GLN A 38 19.39 -1.75 -13.01
N GLY A 39 18.37 -2.62 -12.97
CA GLY A 39 18.44 -3.89 -12.25
C GLY A 39 17.11 -4.27 -11.60
N ARG A 40 17.16 -4.99 -10.48
CA ARG A 40 15.95 -5.41 -9.76
C ARG A 40 15.34 -4.21 -9.05
N SER A 41 14.05 -4.00 -9.25
CA SER A 41 13.33 -2.88 -8.63
C SER A 41 12.20 -3.37 -7.72
N ALA A 42 11.96 -2.63 -6.65
CA ALA A 42 10.88 -2.81 -5.71
C ALA A 42 10.13 -1.48 -5.54
N TYR A 43 8.82 -1.55 -5.32
CA TYR A 43 7.97 -0.38 -5.19
C TYR A 43 7.36 -0.32 -3.79
N LEU A 44 7.48 0.83 -3.13
CA LEU A 44 6.98 1.07 -1.78
C LEU A 44 6.05 2.29 -1.76
N CYS A 45 4.93 2.15 -1.05
CA CYS A 45 3.97 3.24 -0.89
C CYS A 45 4.48 4.28 0.13
N PRO A 46 4.20 5.59 -0.05
CA PRO A 46 4.61 6.65 0.88
C PRO A 46 3.72 6.64 2.13
N GLN A 47 3.75 5.54 2.87
CA GLN A 47 3.01 5.35 4.12
C GLN A 47 3.97 4.90 5.21
N ALA A 48 3.89 5.53 6.38
CA ALA A 48 4.71 5.15 7.54
C ALA A 48 4.55 3.67 7.89
N SER A 49 3.32 3.15 7.85
CA SER A 49 3.02 1.72 8.06
C SER A 49 3.65 0.81 7.01
N CYS A 50 3.72 1.24 5.74
CA CYS A 50 4.40 0.50 4.66
C CYS A 50 5.91 0.40 4.94
N LEU A 51 6.53 1.53 5.30
CA LEU A 51 7.97 1.64 5.55
C LEU A 51 8.40 0.86 6.80
N HIS A 52 7.65 0.98 7.89
CA HIS A 52 7.94 0.26 9.14
C HIS A 52 7.90 -1.27 8.91
N GLN A 53 6.86 -1.76 8.23
CA GLN A 53 6.75 -3.18 7.90
C GLN A 53 7.87 -3.64 6.96
N ALA A 54 8.23 -2.83 5.96
CA ALA A 54 9.30 -3.13 5.03
C ALA A 54 10.65 -3.30 5.75
N ARG A 55 10.94 -2.43 6.73
CA ARG A 55 12.15 -2.50 7.56
C ARG A 55 12.12 -3.69 8.52
N LYS A 56 11.04 -3.83 9.31
CA LYS A 56 10.91 -4.88 10.35
C LYS A 56 11.00 -6.29 9.76
N LYS A 57 10.36 -6.53 8.61
CA LYS A 57 10.33 -7.85 7.96
C LYS A 57 11.35 -7.99 6.84
N ASN A 58 12.20 -6.98 6.64
CA ASN A 58 13.20 -6.91 5.57
C ASN A 58 12.64 -7.26 4.17
N HIS A 59 11.45 -6.73 3.84
CA HIS A 59 10.80 -7.03 2.56
C HIS A 59 11.64 -6.52 1.38
N LEU A 60 12.27 -5.36 1.52
CA LEU A 60 13.15 -4.79 0.50
C LEU A 60 14.32 -5.73 0.20
N GLY A 61 15.01 -6.26 1.22
CA GLY A 61 16.13 -7.17 1.00
C GLY A 61 15.71 -8.50 0.40
N ARG A 62 14.52 -9.02 0.75
CA ARG A 62 13.96 -10.24 0.13
C ARG A 62 13.65 -10.07 -1.35
N VAL A 63 13.03 -8.96 -1.75
CA VAL A 63 12.66 -8.69 -3.15
C VAL A 63 13.89 -8.36 -3.99
N LEU A 64 14.78 -7.50 -3.46
CA LEU A 64 15.99 -7.08 -4.17
C LEU A 64 17.08 -8.16 -4.15
N LYS A 65 16.97 -9.15 -3.24
CA LYS A 65 17.97 -10.18 -2.93
C LYS A 65 19.34 -9.57 -2.58
N ALA A 66 19.34 -8.55 -1.72
CA ALA A 66 20.55 -7.86 -1.27
C ALA A 66 20.35 -7.22 0.11
N PRO A 67 21.44 -7.00 0.87
CA PRO A 67 21.38 -6.19 2.09
C PRO A 67 21.01 -4.75 1.74
N ILE A 68 20.08 -4.18 2.51
CA ILE A 68 19.62 -2.80 2.32
C ILE A 68 20.34 -1.91 3.34
N PRO A 69 21.13 -0.93 2.92
CA PRO A 69 21.81 -0.02 3.85
C PRO A 69 20.79 0.85 4.59
N ALA A 70 21.13 1.23 5.83
CA ALA A 70 20.26 2.04 6.69
C ALA A 70 19.92 3.40 6.07
N GLU A 71 20.86 3.97 5.30
CA GLU A 71 20.71 5.23 4.56
C GLU A 71 19.46 5.26 3.68
N ILE A 72 19.11 4.13 3.05
CA ILE A 72 17.91 4.03 2.21
C ILE A 72 16.65 4.19 3.06
N TYR A 73 16.60 3.55 4.23
CA TYR A 73 15.46 3.71 5.14
C TYR A 73 15.37 5.13 5.70
N THR A 74 16.50 5.76 6.01
CA THR A 74 16.56 7.16 6.46
C THR A 74 16.06 8.11 5.38
N ALA A 75 16.49 7.93 4.12
CA ALA A 75 16.02 8.72 2.99
C ALA A 75 14.51 8.56 2.75
N LEU A 76 13.99 7.34 2.83
CA LEU A 76 12.54 7.07 2.72
C LEU A 76 11.75 7.69 3.88
N ALA A 77 12.28 7.66 5.11
CA ALA A 77 11.65 8.29 6.27
C ALA A 77 11.64 9.81 6.13
N SER A 78 12.72 10.41 5.62
CA SER A 78 12.78 11.85 5.33
C SER A 78 11.71 12.26 4.32
N ARG A 79 11.52 11.48 3.25
CA ARG A 79 10.43 11.73 2.29
C ARG A 79 9.04 11.68 2.92
N LEU A 80 8.79 10.85 3.94
CA LEU A 80 7.50 10.86 4.66
C LEU A 80 7.25 12.19 5.37
N THR A 81 8.29 12.82 5.92
CA THR A 81 8.11 14.10 6.61
C THR A 81 7.85 15.24 5.62
N THR A 82 8.50 15.22 4.46
CA THR A 82 8.33 16.26 3.42
C THR A 82 6.95 16.23 2.75
N ILE A 83 6.34 15.05 2.59
CA ILE A 83 5.00 14.95 1.96
C ILE A 83 3.90 15.68 2.75
N ARG A 84 4.14 16.05 4.01
CA ARG A 84 3.16 16.77 4.84
C ARG A 84 2.92 18.23 4.44
N GLU A 85 3.71 18.80 3.53
CA GLU A 85 3.61 20.22 3.12
C GLU A 85 2.86 20.45 1.79
N ASP A 86 2.57 19.39 1.01
CA ASP A 86 1.84 19.50 -0.27
C ASP A 86 0.31 19.24 -0.13
N GLU A 87 -0.19 19.15 1.10
CA GLU A 87 -1.62 19.10 1.44
C GLU A 87 -2.10 20.47 1.98
N SER A 88 -1.52 21.58 1.48
CA SER A 88 -2.00 22.92 1.82
C SER A 88 -1.69 24.00 0.78
N SER A 89 -1.76 23.67 -0.52
CA SER A 89 -1.86 24.63 -1.62
C SER A 89 -2.24 23.87 -2.88
N SER A 90 -3.45 23.86 -3.46
CA SER A 90 -4.72 24.60 -3.36
C SER A 90 -5.65 23.94 -4.42
N PRO A 91 -6.90 24.39 -4.66
CA PRO A 91 -8.05 24.64 -3.79
C PRO A 91 -9.28 23.80 -4.22
N LEU A 92 -10.37 23.92 -3.47
CA LEU A 92 -11.75 23.49 -3.77
C LEU A 92 -12.07 23.08 -5.22
N LEU A 93 -12.44 21.81 -5.41
CA LEU A 93 -13.67 21.50 -6.15
C LEU A 93 -14.61 20.74 -5.21
N GLU A 94 -15.68 21.43 -4.89
CA GLU A 94 -16.72 21.07 -3.96
C GLU A 94 -17.34 19.71 -4.25
N ARG A 95 -17.63 18.97 -3.18
CA ARG A 95 -18.60 17.88 -3.19
C ARG A 95 -19.99 18.49 -3.05
N PRO A 96 -20.92 18.29 -3.99
CA PRO A 96 -22.31 18.17 -3.62
C PRO A 96 -22.70 16.69 -3.59
N SER A 97 -22.76 16.18 -2.37
CA SER A 97 -23.54 15.01 -1.98
C SER A 97 -25.01 15.19 -2.39
N LYS A 98 -25.44 14.63 -3.52
CA LYS A 98 -26.85 14.33 -3.75
C LYS A 98 -27.00 12.95 -4.39
N LEU A 99 -27.17 11.95 -3.54
CA LEU A 99 -27.81 10.69 -3.93
C LEU A 99 -29.33 10.89 -3.78
N PRO A 100 -30.13 10.91 -4.86
CA PRO A 100 -31.58 10.81 -4.69
C PRO A 100 -31.93 9.41 -4.18
N LYS A 101 -32.72 9.43 -3.10
CA LYS A 101 -33.29 8.27 -2.40
C LYS A 101 -34.08 7.41 -3.38
N ARG A 102 -33.71 6.13 -3.54
CA ARG A 102 -34.58 5.15 -4.20
C ARG A 102 -35.58 4.62 -3.18
N PRO A 103 -36.89 4.65 -3.46
CA PRO A 103 -37.91 4.32 -2.48
C PRO A 103 -37.91 2.84 -2.11
N THR A 104 -38.29 2.65 -0.85
CA THR A 104 -38.55 1.42 -0.10
C THR A 104 -39.44 0.43 -0.85
N ARG A 105 -39.10 -0.85 -0.77
CA ARG A 105 -40.09 -1.93 -0.94
C ARG A 105 -39.95 -2.93 0.22
N GLN A 106 -40.95 -2.87 1.09
CA GLN A 106 -41.28 -3.88 2.10
C GLN A 106 -41.37 -5.27 1.49
N LYS A 107 -40.99 -6.27 2.26
CA LYS A 107 -41.89 -7.37 2.65
C LYS A 107 -41.29 -8.16 3.79
N ASP A 108 -41.83 -7.88 4.97
CA ASP A 108 -42.42 -8.83 5.91
C ASP A 108 -41.80 -10.23 5.99
N GLY A 109 -41.40 -10.59 7.21
CA GLY A 109 -41.80 -11.90 7.72
C GLY A 109 -40.69 -12.77 8.28
N LEU A 110 -40.73 -12.85 9.61
CA LEU A 110 -40.78 -14.11 10.36
C LEU A 110 -39.44 -14.65 10.94
N SER A 111 -39.28 -14.29 12.21
CA SER A 111 -38.96 -15.18 13.34
C SER A 111 -37.54 -15.75 13.48
N GLN A 112 -36.86 -15.28 14.52
CA GLN A 112 -35.77 -15.95 15.24
C GLN A 112 -36.29 -17.21 16.00
N PRO A 113 -35.45 -17.89 16.81
CA PRO A 113 -34.49 -18.96 16.47
C PRO A 113 -34.89 -20.24 17.27
N PRO A 114 -34.05 -21.30 17.45
CA PRO A 114 -32.95 -21.23 18.43
C PRO A 114 -31.71 -22.11 18.14
N ASP A 115 -30.69 -21.83 18.96
CA ASP A 115 -29.60 -22.65 19.49
C ASP A 115 -29.65 -24.18 19.21
N HIS A 116 -28.53 -24.76 18.77
CA HIS A 116 -28.02 -25.99 19.38
C HIS A 116 -26.57 -26.29 18.96
N ALA A 117 -25.76 -26.59 19.96
CA ALA A 117 -24.36 -27.05 19.90
C ALA A 117 -24.13 -28.28 18.99
N GLY A 118 -22.92 -28.39 18.43
CA GLY A 118 -22.51 -29.59 17.67
C GLY A 118 -21.03 -29.63 17.32
N LEU A 119 -20.28 -30.41 18.11
CA LEU A 119 -18.88 -30.82 17.98
C LEU A 119 -18.52 -31.46 16.62
N GLY A 120 -17.23 -31.43 16.24
CA GLY A 120 -16.63 -32.40 15.30
C GLY A 120 -15.67 -31.78 14.27
N HIS A 121 -14.37 -31.74 14.56
CA HIS A 121 -13.33 -32.71 14.16
C HIS A 121 -12.69 -32.45 12.78
N CYS A 122 -11.38 -32.16 12.82
CA CYS A 122 -10.44 -32.20 11.70
C CYS A 122 -10.10 -33.64 11.31
N PRO A 123 -9.83 -33.90 10.03
CA PRO A 123 -8.69 -34.70 9.58
C PRO A 123 -7.45 -33.81 9.33
#